data_AF-A0A529T411-F1
#
_entry.id   AF-A0A529T411-F1
#
_cell.length_a   1.000
_cell.length_b   1.000
_cell.length_c   1.000
_cell.angle_alpha   90.00
_cell.angle_beta   90.00
_cell.angle_gamma   90.00
#
_symmetry.space_group_name_H-M   'P 1'
#
loop_
_entity.id
_entity.type
_entity.pdbx_description
1 polymer ?
#
loop_
_entity_poly.entity_id
_entity_poly.type
_entity_poly.pdbx_seq_one_letter_code
_entity_poly.pdbx_strand_id
1 'polypeptide(L)' 'MKLDPFYLIVDSAAWIERLVPLGVRLLQLRIKTV' A
#
# COMPACT_ATOMS: atom_id res chain seq x y z
N MET A 1 14.58 -3.10 -12.64
CA MET A 1 14.04 -2.46 -11.40
C MET A 1 13.45 -3.56 -10.52
N LYS A 2 13.82 -3.63 -9.24
CA LYS A 2 13.34 -4.65 -8.30
C LYS A 2 12.16 -4.08 -7.52
N LEU A 3 10.97 -4.64 -7.71
CA LEU A 3 9.81 -4.30 -6.88
C LEU A 3 10.08 -4.80 -5.46
N ASP A 4 9.65 -4.02 -4.46
CA ASP A 4 9.67 -4.49 -3.08
C ASP A 4 8.85 -5.80 -2.99
N PRO A 5 9.33 -6.82 -2.24
CA PRO A 5 8.64 -8.11 -2.14
C PRO A 5 7.21 -7.98 -1.61
N PHE A 6 6.97 -6.93 -0.82
CA PHE A 6 5.69 -6.62 -0.23
C PHE A 6 4.88 -5.73 -1.17
N TYR A 7 4.16 -6.37 -2.09
CA TYR A 7 3.22 -5.72 -3.00
C TYR A 7 1.80 -5.72 -2.39
N LEU A 8 1.57 -4.82 -1.43
CA LEU A 8 0.29 -4.74 -0.73
C LEU A 8 -0.73 -3.98 -1.55
N ILE A 9 -1.92 -4.56 -1.75
CA ILE A 9 -3.05 -3.87 -2.38
C ILE A 9 -4.06 -3.55 -1.29
N VAL A 10 -4.40 -2.26 -1.14
CA VAL A 10 -5.40 -1.79 -0.16
C VAL A 10 -6.49 -1.00 -0.87
N ASP A 11 -7.65 -0.92 -0.23
CA ASP A 11 -8.85 -0.22 -0.72
C ASP A 11 -9.03 1.18 -0.10
N SER A 12 -8.17 1.58 0.84
CA SER A 12 -8.26 2.87 1.52
C SER A 12 -6.90 3.46 1.85
N ALA A 13 -6.78 4.78 1.69
CA ALA A 13 -5.58 5.54 2.05
C ALA A 13 -5.30 5.55 3.56
N ALA A 14 -6.29 5.23 4.41
CA ALA A 14 -6.12 5.16 5.87
C ALA A 14 -5.07 4.11 6.30
N TRP A 15 -4.77 3.13 5.45
CA TRP A 15 -3.71 2.16 5.70
C TRP A 15 -2.30 2.75 5.65
N ILE A 16 -2.09 3.87 4.94
CA ILE A 16 -0.76 4.48 4.79
C ILE A 16 -0.18 4.87 6.15
N GLU A 17 -0.98 5.54 7.00
CA GLU A 17 -0.54 5.98 8.33
C GLU A 17 -0.13 4.81 9.24
N ARG A 18 -0.74 3.64 9.04
CA ARG A 18 -0.45 2.43 9.81
C ARG A 18 0.74 1.66 9.27
N LEU A 19 0.96 1.69 7.95
CA LEU A 19 1.97 0.89 7.26
C LEU A 19 3.32 1.60 7.13
N VAL A 20 3.34 2.93 7.04
CA VAL A 20 4.58 3.73 6.95
C VAL A 20 5.53 3.47 8.13
N PRO A 21 5.05 3.47 9.40
CA PRO A 21 5.93 3.16 10.54
C PRO A 21 6.50 1.74 10.54
N LEU A 22 5.87 0.80 9.82
CA LEU A 22 6.30 -0.60 9.72
C LEU A 22 7.35 -0.83 8.63
N GLY A 23 7.79 0.22 7.93
CA GLY A 23 8.82 0.12 6.89
C GLY A 23 8.29 -0.36 5.53
N VAL A 24 6.97 -0.29 5.31
CA VAL A 24 6.38 -0.57 3.99
C VAL A 24 6.80 0.53 3.02
N ARG A 25 7.41 0.11 1.90
CA ARG A 25 7.94 1.00 0.85
C ARG A 25 7.15 0.95 -0.45
N LEU A 26 6.30 -0.06 -0.62
CA LEU A 26 5.48 -0.23 -1.81
C LEU A 26 4.07 -0.69 -1.44
N LEU A 27 3.10 -0.05 -2.08
CA LEU A 27 1.68 -0.14 -1.79
C LEU A 27 0.92 0.21 -3.07
N GLN A 28 -0.13 -0.54 -3.38
CA GLN A 28 -1.10 -0.22 -4.41
C GLN A 28 -2.43 0.13 -3.77
N LEU A 29 -2.85 1.39 -3.88
CA LEU A 29 -4.19 1.81 -3.53
C LEU A 29 -5.13 1.49 -4.70
N ARG A 30 -6.11 0.60 -4.48
CA ARG A 30 -7.10 0.18 -5.47
C ARG A 30 -8.50 0.52 -4.95
N ILE A 31 -8.94 1.73 -5.26
CA ILE A 31 -10.32 2.17 -5.01
C ILE A 31 -11.11 1.97 -6.30
N LYS A 32 -12.21 1.23 -6.23
CA LYS A 32 -13.21 1.18 -7.29
C LYS A 32 -14.41 1.97 -6.80
N THR A 33 -14.62 3.14 -7.39
CA THR A 33 -15.94 3.77 -7.32
C THR A 33 -16.87 3.00 -8.26
N VAL A 34 -18.12 2.79 -7.84
CA VAL A 34 -19.18 2.12 -8.61
C VAL A 34 -19.28 2.69 -10.02
#